data_AF-A0A485MLE0-F1
#
_entry.id   AF-A0A485MLE0-F1
#
_cell.length_a   1.000
_cell.length_b   1.000
_cell.length_c   1.000
_cell.angle_alpha   90.00
_cell.angle_beta   90.00
_cell.angle_gamma   90.00
#
_symmetry.space_group_name_H-M   'P 1'
#
loop_
_entity.id
_entity.type
_entity.pdbx_description
1 polymer ?
#
loop_
_entity_poly.entity_id
_entity_poly.type
_entity_poly.pdbx_seq_one_letter_code
_entity_poly.pdbx_strand_id
1 'polypeptide(L)' 'MPSIGSRSNKKTKHMLPNCFRKFQVHNIKELDILLMCNKSYCAEIIRKVSYKNAKSILERAAQLARVTNPNTKLHSKEIG' A
#
# COMPACT_ATOMS: atom_id res chain seq x y z
N MET A 1 19.98 -13.32 -21.22
CA MET A 1 18.71 -12.91 -21.86
C MET A 1 17.55 -13.32 -20.95
N PRO A 2 16.51 -12.49 -20.75
CA PRO A 2 15.33 -12.90 -19.98
C PRO A 2 14.58 -14.03 -20.69
N SER A 3 14.21 -15.08 -19.96
CA SER A 3 13.54 -16.28 -20.49
C SER A 3 12.29 -16.64 -19.68
N ILE A 4 11.37 -17.40 -20.29
CA ILE A 4 10.12 -17.83 -19.64
C ILE A 4 10.38 -18.69 -18.40
N GLY A 5 11.46 -19.48 -18.40
CA GLY A 5 11.86 -20.34 -17.27
C GLY A 5 12.26 -19.57 -16.00
N SER A 6 12.63 -18.29 -16.13
CA SER A 6 12.97 -17.42 -14.99
C SER A 6 11.74 -16.74 -14.35
N ARG A 7 10.52 -17.10 -14.77
CA ARG A 7 9.29 -16.50 -14.22
C ARG A 7 9.02 -17.02 -12.81
N SER A 8 8.71 -16.11 -11.88
CA SER A 8 8.28 -16.46 -10.52
C SER A 8 6.98 -17.27 -10.52
N ASN A 9 6.82 -18.15 -9.53
CA ASN A 9 5.60 -18.93 -9.33
C ASN A 9 4.36 -18.02 -9.31
N LYS A 10 3.29 -18.42 -10.01
CA LYS A 10 2.04 -17.65 -10.15
C LYS A 10 1.46 -17.22 -8.80
N LYS A 11 1.59 -18.05 -7.76
CA LYS A 11 1.08 -17.76 -6.41
C LYS A 11 1.86 -16.64 -5.71
N THR A 12 3.17 -16.59 -5.91
CA THR A 12 4.08 -15.63 -5.25
C THR A 12 4.39 -14.41 -6.12
N LYS A 13 4.03 -14.44 -7.41
CA LYS A 13 4.18 -13.31 -8.31
C LYS A 13 3.48 -12.06 -7.73
N HIS A 14 4.21 -10.96 -7.64
CA HIS A 14 3.76 -9.67 -7.08
C HIS A 14 3.53 -9.63 -5.56
N MET A 15 3.92 -10.68 -4.82
CA MET A 15 3.98 -10.59 -3.35
C MET A 15 5.20 -9.81 -2.89
N LEU A 16 5.02 -9.05 -1.82
CA LEU A 16 6.07 -8.39 -1.08
C LEU A 16 6.73 -9.41 -0.13
N PRO A 17 7.95 -9.13 0.36
CA PRO A 17 8.63 -9.99 1.33
C PRO A 17 7.86 -10.14 2.66
N ASN A 18 6.88 -9.27 2.93
CA ASN A 18 5.98 -9.38 4.08
C ASN A 18 4.79 -10.33 3.84
N CYS A 19 4.77 -11.09 2.73
CA CYS A 19 3.70 -12.00 2.32
C CYS A 19 2.37 -11.35 1.93
N PHE A 20 2.33 -10.03 1.72
CA PHE A 20 1.16 -9.32 1.19
C PHE A 20 1.37 -8.90 -0.26
N ARG A 21 0.27 -8.65 -0.97
CA ARG A 21 0.28 -7.94 -2.26
C ARG A 21 0.05 -6.46 -2.00
N LYS A 22 0.72 -5.58 -2.75
CA LYS A 22 0.48 -4.13 -2.61
C LYS A 22 -0.71 -3.69 -3.44
N PHE A 23 -1.52 -2.82 -2.86
CA PHE A 23 -2.61 -2.12 -3.51
C PHE A 23 -2.35 -0.62 -3.39
N GLN A 24 -2.28 0.07 -4.53
CA GLN A 24 -2.03 1.51 -4.55
C GLN A 24 -3.32 2.25 -4.26
N VAL A 25 -3.27 3.16 -3.28
CA VAL A 25 -4.43 3.92 -2.81
C VAL A 25 -4.28 5.39 -3.19
N HIS A 26 -5.31 5.93 -3.83
CA HIS A 26 -5.42 7.35 -4.20
C HIS A 26 -6.38 8.13 -3.30
N ASN A 27 -7.40 7.46 -2.75
CA ASN A 27 -8.45 8.09 -1.95
C ASN A 27 -8.96 7.17 -0.85
N ILE A 28 -9.83 7.70 0.02
CA ILE A 28 -10.38 6.96 1.18
C ILE A 28 -11.38 5.89 0.74
N LYS A 29 -12.08 6.06 -0.39
CA LYS A 29 -13.08 5.08 -0.87
C LYS A 29 -12.41 3.78 -1.32
N GLU A 30 -11.20 3.88 -1.87
CA GLU A 30 -10.39 2.72 -2.28
C GLU A 30 -9.93 1.87 -1.08
N LEU A 31 -9.91 2.42 0.14
CA LEU A 31 -9.66 1.63 1.35
C LEU A 31 -10.78 0.66 1.68
N ASP A 32 -12.03 1.00 1.37
CA ASP A 32 -13.17 0.13 1.66
C ASP A 32 -13.09 -1.19 0.87
N ILE A 33 -12.45 -1.18 -0.31
CA ILE A 33 -12.18 -2.38 -1.11
C ILE A 33 -11.22 -3.33 -0.37
N LEU A 34 -10.32 -2.79 0.46
CA LEU A 34 -9.39 -3.59 1.25
C LEU A 34 -10.03 -4.24 2.48
N LEU A 35 -11.27 -3.89 2.84
CA LEU A 35 -11.95 -4.44 4.01
C LEU A 35 -12.05 -5.97 3.95
N MET A 36 -12.45 -6.53 2.80
CA MET A 36 -12.53 -7.98 2.61
C MET A 36 -11.17 -8.64 2.31
N CYS A 37 -10.18 -7.86 1.88
CA CYS A 37 -8.92 -8.35 1.33
C CYS A 37 -7.70 -8.06 2.23
N ASN A 38 -7.90 -7.57 3.45
CA ASN A 38 -6.85 -7.08 4.34
C ASN A 38 -5.84 -8.14 4.80
N LYS A 39 -6.16 -9.43 4.70
CA LYS A 39 -5.22 -10.54 4.99
C LYS A 39 -4.27 -10.84 3.83
N SER A 40 -4.60 -10.42 2.61
CA SER A 40 -3.80 -10.71 1.40
C SER A 40 -3.20 -9.45 0.78
N TYR A 41 -3.77 -8.27 1.06
CA TYR A 41 -3.34 -7.01 0.49
C TYR A 41 -2.99 -5.97 1.56
N CYS A 42 -1.97 -5.18 1.27
CA CYS A 42 -1.59 -3.99 2.02
C CYS A 42 -1.83 -2.74 1.17
N ALA A 43 -2.19 -1.64 1.83
CA ALA A 43 -2.31 -0.33 1.20
C ALA A 43 -0.93 0.33 1.01
N GLU A 44 -0.69 0.91 -0.16
CA GLU A 44 0.44 1.77 -0.46
C GLU A 44 -0.11 3.15 -0.86
N ILE A 45 0.11 4.17 -0.02
CA ILE A 45 -0.36 5.54 -0.31
C ILE A 45 0.54 6.12 -1.39
N ILE A 46 -0.06 6.61 -2.48
CA ILE A 46 0.73 7.17 -3.57
C ILE A 46 1.27 8.56 -3.19
N ARG A 47 2.52 8.83 -3.58
CA ARG A 47 3.22 10.10 -3.34
C ARG A 47 2.45 11.35 -3.82
N LYS A 48 1.59 11.22 -4.83
CA LYS A 48 0.76 12.30 -5.40
C LYS A 48 -0.36 12.80 -4.46
N VAL A 49 -0.81 11.99 -3.50
CA VAL A 49 -1.89 12.37 -2.58
C VAL A 49 -1.44 13.50 -1.65
N SER A 50 -2.24 14.54 -1.43
CA SER A 50 -1.88 15.66 -0.55
C SER A 50 -1.64 15.20 0.90
N TYR A 51 -0.89 15.95 1.70
CA TYR A 51 -0.64 15.62 3.12
C TYR A 51 -1.95 15.44 3.91
N LYS A 52 -2.90 16.36 3.73
CA LYS A 52 -4.20 16.33 4.41
C LYS A 52 -4.95 15.02 4.12
N ASN A 53 -5.05 14.65 2.85
CA ASN A 53 -5.73 13.42 2.44
C ASN A 53 -4.95 12.17 2.87
N ALA A 54 -3.62 12.20 2.84
CA ALA A 54 -2.78 11.10 3.30
C ALA A 54 -2.99 10.83 4.80
N LYS A 55 -3.12 11.88 5.62
CA LYS A 55 -3.44 11.72 7.05
C LYS A 55 -4.80 11.04 7.26
N SER A 56 -5.83 11.48 6.56
CA SER A 56 -7.17 10.86 6.64
C SER A 56 -7.17 9.40 6.15
N ILE A 57 -6.39 9.10 5.10
CA ILE A 57 -6.20 7.72 4.61
C ILE A 57 -5.49 6.87 5.67
N LEU A 58 -4.47 7.39 6.35
CA LEU A 58 -3.76 6.66 7.41
C LEU A 58 -4.66 6.36 8.60
N GLU A 59 -5.44 7.34 9.06
CA GLU A 59 -6.38 7.17 10.17
C GLU A 59 -7.44 6.11 9.85
N ARG A 60 -7.99 6.12 8.63
CA ARG A 60 -8.92 5.09 8.17
C ARG A 60 -8.23 3.74 7.96
N ALA A 61 -7.01 3.72 7.44
CA ALA A 61 -6.26 2.49 7.22
C ALA A 61 -5.95 1.76 8.53
N ALA A 62 -5.61 2.51 9.59
CA ALA A 62 -5.31 1.95 10.91
C ALA A 62 -6.42 1.04 11.46
N GLN A 63 -7.67 1.28 11.05
CA GLN A 63 -8.83 0.48 11.44
C GLN A 63 -9.08 -0.74 10.55
N LEU A 64 -8.60 -0.72 9.30
CA LEU A 64 -9.06 -1.65 8.24
C LEU A 64 -7.95 -2.54 7.69
N ALA A 65 -6.75 -1.98 7.45
CA ALA A 65 -5.70 -2.63 6.68
C ALA A 65 -4.28 -2.14 7.03
N ARG A 66 -3.29 -2.98 6.73
CA ARG A 66 -1.88 -2.64 6.95
C ARG A 66 -1.35 -1.74 5.84
N VAL A 67 -0.65 -0.66 6.20
CA VAL A 67 -0.05 0.31 5.27
C VAL A 67 1.45 0.07 5.15
N THR A 68 1.99 0.03 3.94
CA THR A 68 3.43 -0.20 3.70
C THR A 68 4.30 1.02 3.95
N ASN A 69 3.74 2.22 3.81
CA ASN A 69 4.49 3.47 3.76
C ASN A 69 3.85 4.58 4.62
N PRO A 70 3.62 4.34 5.93
CA PRO A 70 2.85 5.23 6.80
C PRO A 70 3.45 6.64 6.94
N ASN A 71 4.79 6.76 6.91
CA ASN A 71 5.49 8.03 7.18
C ASN A 71 5.79 8.87 5.92
N THR A 72 5.27 8.50 4.75
CA THR A 72 5.70 9.07 3.46
C THR A 72 5.54 10.58 3.30
N LYS A 73 4.66 11.22 4.10
CA LYS A 73 4.49 12.68 4.10
C LYS A 73 4.71 13.35 5.45
N LEU A 74 4.82 12.58 6.53
CA LEU A 74 5.17 13.10 7.86
C LEU A 74 6.62 13.60 7.86
N HIS A 75 7.53 12.84 7.27
CA HIS A 75 8.96 13.13 7.24
C HIS A 75 9.34 14.38 6.41
N SER A 76 8.54 14.76 5.41
CA SER A 76 8.82 15.93 4.57
C SER A 76 8.53 17.28 5.25
N LYS A 77 7.92 17.28 6.45
CA LYS A 77 7.55 18.51 7.16
C LYS A 77 8.32 18.73 8.46
N GLU A 78 8.99 17.71 8.99
CA GLU A 78 9.82 17.81 10.20
C GLU A 78 11.28 18.23 9.92
N ILE A 79 11.71 18.22 8.66
CA ILE A 79 13.07 18.60 8.22
C ILE A 79 13.02 19.93 7.43
N GLY A 80 12.20 20.87 7.87
CA GLY A 80 12.04 22.19 7.25
C GLY A 80 12.16 23.29 8.27
#